data_AF-A0A846NFZ9-F1
#
_entry.id   AF-A0A846NFZ9-F1
#
_cell.length_a   1.000
_cell.length_b   1.000
_cell.length_c   1.000
_cell.angle_alpha   90.00
_cell.angle_beta   90.00
_cell.angle_gamma   90.00
#
_symmetry.space_group_name_H-M   'P 1'
#
loop_
_entity.id
_entity.type
_entity.pdbx_description
1 polymer ?
#
loop_
_entity_poly.entity_id
_entity_poly.type
_entity_poly.pdbx_seq_one_letter_code
_entity_poly.pdbx_strand_id
1 'polypeptide(L)'
;MLNSLSKIDRFTRRYSIGRDSNPLNVTGSLHFLRVKLIGGQINSEQFLRVAELAEIYSKGRIEVTNRQCIQLHWIGGDEAIDVFSALDELGFTTDMCGQGFGGARYGDVRNIVCCPTSGIEKDEILNGYPLVEMLTKFFVGNPDFLDMPRKFKFSVSGCG
;
A
#
# COMPACT_ATOMS: atom_id res chain seq x y z
N MET A 1 -14.02 -23.00 -14.00
CA MET A 1 -12.96 -23.18 -12.96
C MET A 1 -11.58 -22.75 -13.46
N LEU A 2 -11.16 -23.04 -14.70
CA LEU A 2 -9.87 -22.59 -15.26
C LEU A 2 -9.70 -21.06 -15.38
N ASN A 3 -10.79 -20.29 -15.49
CA ASN A 3 -10.77 -18.83 -15.64
C ASN A 3 -10.68 -18.03 -14.32
N SER A 4 -10.80 -18.67 -13.15
CA SER A 4 -10.73 -17.96 -11.86
C SER A 4 -9.33 -17.97 -11.26
N LEU A 5 -8.53 -19.01 -11.52
CA LEU A 5 -7.14 -19.10 -11.05
C LEU A 5 -6.26 -18.03 -11.72
N SER A 6 -6.40 -17.84 -13.04
CA SER A 6 -5.69 -16.77 -13.76
C SER A 6 -6.01 -15.36 -13.26
N LYS A 7 -7.23 -15.15 -12.73
CA LYS A 7 -7.65 -13.86 -12.13
C LYS A 7 -7.04 -13.61 -10.75
N ILE A 8 -6.66 -14.66 -10.01
CA ILE A 8 -6.05 -14.54 -8.68
C ILE A 8 -4.53 -14.41 -8.80
N ASP A 9 -3.92 -15.05 -9.78
CA ASP A 9 -2.47 -14.99 -10.01
C ASP A 9 -1.97 -13.56 -10.20
N ARG A 10 -2.76 -12.67 -10.84
CA ARG A 10 -2.40 -11.25 -10.99
C ARG A 10 -2.24 -10.50 -9.66
N PHE A 11 -2.91 -10.98 -8.61
CA PHE A 11 -2.86 -10.38 -7.27
C PHE A 11 -1.79 -10.99 -6.38
N THR A 12 -1.36 -12.21 -6.70
CA THR A 12 -0.36 -12.94 -5.94
C THR A 12 0.92 -12.10 -5.86
N ARG A 13 1.44 -11.90 -4.63
CA ARG A 13 2.63 -11.08 -4.33
C ARG A 13 2.52 -9.58 -4.62
N ARG A 14 1.39 -9.10 -5.15
CA ARG A 14 1.14 -7.67 -5.41
C ARG A 14 0.07 -7.09 -4.49
N TYR A 15 -0.73 -7.95 -3.86
CA TYR A 15 -1.76 -7.52 -2.92
C TYR A 15 -1.82 -8.46 -1.73
N SER A 16 -2.13 -7.85 -0.60
CA SER A 16 -2.45 -8.53 0.65
C SER A 16 -3.48 -7.73 1.42
N ILE A 17 -4.11 -8.41 2.38
CA ILE A 17 -5.07 -7.84 3.32
C ILE A 17 -4.51 -7.89 4.73
N GLY A 18 -4.54 -6.75 5.41
CA GLY A 18 -4.06 -6.58 6.78
C GLY A 18 -5.13 -6.93 7.79
N ARG A 19 -4.71 -7.26 9.02
CA ARG A 19 -5.62 -7.53 10.14
C ARG A 19 -5.35 -6.55 11.28
N ASP A 20 -6.36 -5.81 11.69
CA ASP A 20 -6.26 -4.73 12.69
C ASP A 20 -6.34 -5.26 14.13
N SER A 21 -6.87 -6.46 14.34
CA SER A 21 -7.23 -6.98 15.68
C SER A 21 -6.71 -8.38 15.99
N ASN A 22 -6.49 -8.61 17.28
CA ASN A 22 -6.28 -9.93 17.86
C ASN A 22 -7.51 -10.82 17.56
N PRO A 23 -7.35 -12.07 17.06
CA PRO A 23 -8.47 -12.98 16.80
C PRO A 23 -9.39 -13.23 18.00
N LEU A 24 -8.94 -12.93 19.22
CA LEU A 24 -9.70 -13.13 20.46
C LEU A 24 -10.47 -11.89 20.94
N ASN A 25 -10.22 -10.69 20.39
CA ASN A 25 -10.92 -9.48 20.80
C ASN A 25 -10.90 -8.40 19.71
N VAL A 26 -11.99 -8.29 18.95
CA VAL A 26 -12.08 -7.38 17.80
C VAL A 26 -12.58 -6.01 18.26
N THR A 27 -11.65 -5.11 18.60
CA THR A 27 -11.96 -3.70 18.84
C THR A 27 -11.46 -2.88 17.64
N GLY A 28 -12.33 -2.63 16.66
CA GLY A 28 -11.99 -1.82 15.49
C GLY A 28 -12.39 -2.46 14.17
N SER A 29 -11.62 -2.20 13.11
CA SER A 29 -11.80 -2.88 11.84
C SER A 29 -11.23 -4.31 11.94
N LEU A 30 -11.88 -5.30 11.32
CA LEU A 30 -11.32 -6.66 11.31
C LEU A 30 -10.10 -6.70 10.37
N HIS A 31 -10.25 -6.09 9.20
CA HIS A 31 -9.21 -5.99 8.18
C HIS A 31 -9.04 -4.57 7.66
N PHE A 32 -7.84 -4.31 7.16
CA PHE A 32 -7.50 -3.07 6.47
C PHE A 32 -6.73 -3.35 5.19
N LEU A 33 -6.75 -2.41 4.25
CA LEU A 33 -5.94 -2.37 3.05
C LEU A 33 -5.10 -1.11 3.04
N ARG A 34 -3.78 -1.28 3.06
CA ARG A 34 -2.82 -0.17 2.94
C ARG A 34 -2.30 -0.07 1.52
N VAL A 35 -2.66 1.02 0.85
CA VAL A 35 -2.25 1.36 -0.51
C VAL A 35 -0.88 2.01 -0.49
N LYS A 36 0.11 1.43 -1.21
CA LYS A 36 1.42 2.08 -1.40
C LYS A 36 1.29 3.24 -2.38
N LEU A 37 1.86 4.38 -2.01
CA LEU A 37 1.92 5.58 -2.84
C LEU A 37 3.38 5.98 -2.99
N ILE A 38 3.86 6.01 -4.24
CA ILE A 38 5.26 6.34 -4.55
C ILE A 38 5.53 7.77 -4.08
N GLY A 39 6.38 7.92 -3.06
CA GLY A 39 6.68 9.21 -2.44
C GLY A 39 5.46 9.96 -1.90
N GLY A 40 4.35 9.27 -1.65
CA GLY A 40 3.10 9.90 -1.22
C GLY A 40 2.30 10.61 -2.30
N GLN A 41 2.68 10.48 -3.57
CA GLN A 41 1.98 11.16 -4.66
C GLN A 41 0.73 10.39 -5.12
N ILE A 42 -0.33 11.15 -5.37
CA ILE A 42 -1.60 10.68 -5.92
C ILE A 42 -2.23 11.82 -6.72
N ASN A 43 -2.79 11.52 -7.89
CA ASN A 43 -3.50 12.52 -8.68
C ASN A 43 -5.00 12.61 -8.29
N SER A 44 -5.71 13.63 -8.80
CA SER A 44 -7.12 13.88 -8.46
C SER A 44 -8.05 12.73 -8.86
N GLU A 45 -7.85 12.15 -10.04
CA GLU A 45 -8.66 11.02 -10.53
C GLU A 45 -8.49 9.79 -9.64
N GLN A 46 -7.25 9.42 -9.34
CA GLN A 46 -6.92 8.33 -8.43
C GLN A 46 -7.52 8.56 -7.04
N PHE A 47 -7.43 9.78 -6.50
CA PHE A 47 -7.97 10.08 -5.17
C PHE A 47 -9.49 10.01 -5.13
N LEU A 48 -10.19 10.51 -6.16
CA LEU A 48 -11.65 10.37 -6.29
C LEU A 48 -12.08 8.91 -6.33
N ARG A 49 -11.36 8.07 -7.11
CA ARG A 49 -11.64 6.63 -7.21
C ARG A 49 -11.39 5.92 -5.88
N VAL A 50 -10.36 6.30 -5.14
CA VAL A 50 -10.13 5.79 -3.77
C VAL A 50 -11.23 6.24 -2.80
N ALA A 51 -11.76 7.46 -2.95
CA ALA A 51 -12.91 7.93 -2.17
C ALA A 51 -14.19 7.13 -2.47
N GLU A 52 -14.46 6.80 -3.73
CA GLU A 52 -15.56 5.90 -4.12
C GLU A 52 -15.43 4.53 -3.44
N LEU A 53 -14.22 3.94 -3.45
CA LEU A 53 -13.95 2.69 -2.74
C LEU A 53 -14.15 2.83 -1.23
N ALA A 54 -13.80 3.97 -0.65
CA ALA A 54 -13.97 4.23 0.76
C ALA A 54 -15.45 4.32 1.17
N GLU A 55 -16.30 4.95 0.35
CA GLU A 55 -17.75 5.01 0.57
C GLU A 55 -18.37 3.60 0.55
N ILE A 56 -17.96 2.75 -0.40
CA ILE A 56 -18.52 1.41 -0.56
C ILE A 56 -18.02 0.46 0.53
N TYR A 57 -16.71 0.43 0.80
CA TYR A 57 -16.07 -0.64 1.59
C TYR A 57 -15.51 -0.18 2.94
N SER A 58 -15.26 1.12 3.12
CA SER A 58 -14.54 1.68 4.29
C SER A 58 -15.39 2.66 5.12
N LYS A 59 -16.73 2.56 5.03
CA LYS A 59 -17.68 3.42 5.75
C LYS A 59 -17.46 4.93 5.51
N GLY A 60 -17.05 5.29 4.30
CA GLY A 60 -16.73 6.67 3.92
C GLY A 60 -15.47 7.22 4.59
N ARG A 61 -14.54 6.36 5.04
CA ARG A 61 -13.33 6.77 5.77
C ARG A 61 -12.05 6.36 5.06
N ILE A 62 -11.11 7.30 5.05
CA ILE A 62 -9.74 7.14 4.56
C ILE A 62 -8.80 7.57 5.69
N GLU A 63 -7.77 6.76 5.96
CA GLU A 63 -6.67 7.15 6.84
C GLU A 63 -5.41 7.45 6.01
N VAL A 64 -4.82 8.63 6.21
CA VAL A 64 -3.47 8.94 5.71
C VAL A 64 -2.47 8.54 6.79
N THR A 65 -1.54 7.68 6.42
CA THR A 65 -0.57 7.12 7.37
C THR A 65 0.66 8.02 7.52
N ASN A 66 1.42 7.81 8.60
CA ASN A 66 2.73 8.45 8.82
C ASN A 66 3.83 8.05 7.82
N ARG A 67 3.52 7.24 6.80
CA ARG A 67 4.43 6.89 5.70
C ARG A 67 3.87 7.27 4.34
N GLN A 68 2.98 8.25 4.31
CA GLN A 68 2.39 8.78 3.08
C GLN A 68 1.61 7.71 2.28
N CYS A 69 1.08 6.68 2.95
CA CYS A 69 0.11 5.75 2.36
C CYS A 69 -1.32 6.20 2.64
N ILE A 70 -2.25 5.65 1.87
CA ILE A 70 -3.68 5.61 2.19
C ILE A 70 -4.03 4.26 2.78
N GLN A 71 -4.90 4.23 3.79
CA GLN A 71 -5.44 3.02 4.38
C GLN A 71 -6.97 3.05 4.39
N LEU A 72 -7.56 1.95 3.92
CA LEU A 72 -8.98 1.64 3.99
C LEU A 72 -9.18 0.56 5.05
N HIS A 73 -10.26 0.62 5.80
CA HIS A 73 -10.56 -0.27 6.91
C HIS A 73 -11.91 -0.93 6.69
N TRP A 74 -12.25 -1.95 7.50
CA TRP A 74 -13.52 -2.67 7.46
C TRP A 74 -13.77 -3.48 6.18
N ILE A 75 -12.72 -3.71 5.39
CA ILE A 75 -12.81 -4.49 4.15
C ILE A 75 -13.16 -5.95 4.48
N GLY A 76 -14.25 -6.46 3.93
CA GLY A 76 -14.60 -7.88 4.01
C GLY A 76 -13.55 -8.75 3.31
N GLY A 77 -13.33 -9.96 3.82
CA GLY A 77 -12.38 -10.90 3.20
C GLY A 77 -12.76 -11.25 1.75
N ASP A 78 -14.06 -11.42 1.49
CA ASP A 78 -14.59 -11.73 0.16
C ASP A 78 -14.58 -10.51 -0.76
N GLU A 79 -14.72 -9.30 -0.20
CA GLU A 79 -14.72 -8.02 -0.94
C GLU A 79 -13.31 -7.55 -1.33
N ALA A 80 -12.28 -8.11 -0.70
CA ALA A 80 -10.89 -7.70 -0.91
C ALA A 80 -10.46 -7.82 -2.38
N ILE A 81 -10.95 -8.82 -3.10
CA ILE A 81 -10.63 -9.05 -4.52
C ILE A 81 -11.18 -7.95 -5.42
N ASP A 82 -12.34 -7.40 -5.09
CA ASP A 82 -12.94 -6.28 -5.83
C ASP A 82 -12.14 -5.00 -5.60
N VAL A 83 -11.73 -4.76 -4.35
CA VAL A 83 -10.85 -3.63 -4.02
C VAL A 83 -9.48 -3.77 -4.67
N PHE A 84 -8.89 -4.98 -4.71
CA PHE A 84 -7.63 -5.22 -5.42
C PHE A 84 -7.74 -4.94 -6.91
N SER A 85 -8.84 -5.36 -7.53
CA SER A 85 -9.10 -5.10 -8.95
C SER A 85 -9.13 -3.60 -9.24
N ALA A 86 -9.89 -2.84 -8.44
CA ALA A 86 -9.99 -1.40 -8.60
C ALA A 86 -8.66 -0.68 -8.35
N LEU A 87 -7.88 -1.12 -7.35
CA LEU A 87 -6.56 -0.55 -7.09
C LEU A 87 -5.54 -0.86 -8.21
N ASP A 88 -5.55 -2.06 -8.78
CA ASP A 88 -4.70 -2.44 -9.92
C ASP A 88 -5.00 -1.58 -11.16
N GLU A 89 -6.28 -1.30 -11.44
CA GLU A 89 -6.70 -0.39 -12.52
C GLU A 89 -6.15 1.03 -12.33
N LEU A 90 -6.00 1.50 -11.08
CA LEU A 90 -5.41 2.79 -10.75
C LEU A 90 -3.87 2.80 -10.74
N GLY A 91 -3.25 1.64 -10.97
CA GLY A 91 -1.79 1.46 -10.89
C GLY A 91 -1.25 1.36 -9.47
N PHE A 92 -2.12 1.14 -8.48
CA PHE A 92 -1.73 0.97 -7.08
C PHE A 92 -1.53 -0.48 -6.69
N THR A 93 -0.74 -0.70 -5.65
CA THR A 93 -0.47 -2.01 -5.07
C THR A 93 -0.62 -1.93 -3.55
N THR A 94 -1.07 -3.01 -2.92
CA THR A 94 -0.99 -3.13 -1.46
C THR A 94 0.22 -3.94 -1.02
N ASP A 95 0.88 -4.64 -1.95
CA ASP A 95 2.05 -5.50 -1.75
C ASP A 95 1.88 -6.37 -0.50
N MET A 96 2.94 -6.69 0.25
CA MET A 96 2.79 -7.18 1.62
C MET A 96 2.51 -6.04 2.63
N CYS A 97 3.05 -4.82 2.41
CA CYS A 97 2.93 -3.56 3.19
C CYS A 97 2.65 -3.68 4.72
N GLY A 98 3.25 -4.65 5.40
CA GLY A 98 2.99 -4.95 6.81
C GLY A 98 1.58 -5.45 7.14
N GLN A 99 0.89 -5.98 6.15
CA GLN A 99 -0.43 -6.60 6.19
C GLN A 99 -0.33 -8.14 6.35
N GLY A 100 0.85 -8.71 6.12
CA GLY A 100 1.15 -10.10 6.44
C GLY A 100 1.10 -10.42 7.94
N PHE A 101 0.76 -11.67 8.25
CA PHE A 101 0.66 -12.22 9.61
C PHE A 101 1.84 -11.79 10.50
N GLY A 102 1.53 -11.46 11.77
CA GLY A 102 2.55 -11.13 12.77
C GLY A 102 3.40 -12.35 13.13
N GLY A 103 4.48 -12.59 12.39
CA GLY A 103 5.43 -13.69 12.60
C GLY A 103 6.89 -13.26 12.44
N ALA A 104 7.82 -14.21 12.59
CA ALA A 104 9.25 -14.04 12.29
C ALA A 104 9.56 -14.08 10.77
N ARG A 105 8.52 -14.30 9.98
CA ARG A 105 8.43 -14.30 8.51
C ARG A 105 7.35 -13.29 8.11
N TYR A 106 7.21 -12.96 6.83
CA TYR A 106 6.27 -11.94 6.31
C TYR A 106 6.68 -10.46 6.53
N GLY A 107 7.97 -10.19 6.74
CA GLY A 107 8.50 -8.84 6.65
C GLY A 107 8.64 -8.39 5.19
N ASP A 108 8.53 -7.09 4.97
CA ASP A 108 8.60 -6.48 3.65
C ASP A 108 9.21 -5.06 3.70
N VAL A 109 9.59 -4.57 2.53
CA VAL A 109 9.94 -3.16 2.35
C VAL A 109 8.66 -2.32 2.35
N ARG A 110 8.51 -1.47 3.36
CA ARG A 110 7.37 -0.55 3.49
C ARG A 110 7.43 0.56 2.46
N ASN A 111 6.33 1.30 2.34
CA ASN A 111 6.27 2.48 1.48
C ASN A 111 7.48 3.39 1.68
N ILE A 112 8.10 3.80 0.58
CA ILE A 112 9.29 4.63 0.60
C ILE A 112 8.83 6.08 0.67
N VAL A 113 9.20 6.74 1.76
CA VAL A 113 8.81 8.13 2.04
C VAL A 113 9.70 9.06 1.22
N CYS A 114 9.09 10.07 0.62
CA CYS A 114 9.78 11.14 -0.09
C CYS A 114 9.48 12.49 0.55
N CYS A 115 10.35 13.48 0.31
CA CYS A 115 10.03 14.88 0.59
C CYS A 115 8.71 15.25 -0.12
N PRO A 116 7.67 15.77 0.58
CA PRO A 116 6.39 16.12 -0.06
C PRO A 116 6.53 17.17 -1.18
N THR A 117 7.58 17.97 -1.12
CA THR A 117 7.91 19.06 -2.04
C THR A 117 9.08 18.73 -2.97
N SER A 118 9.48 17.46 -3.08
CA SER A 118 10.62 17.09 -3.93
C SER A 118 10.38 17.43 -5.40
N GLY A 119 11.33 18.12 -6.04
CA GLY A 119 11.21 18.63 -7.41
C GLY A 119 10.45 19.96 -7.51
N ILE A 120 9.96 20.52 -6.39
CA ILE A 120 9.16 21.75 -6.35
C ILE A 120 9.82 22.81 -5.47
N GLU A 121 10.36 22.41 -4.32
CA GLU A 121 10.99 23.31 -3.37
C GLU A 121 12.24 23.98 -3.95
N LYS A 122 12.27 25.31 -3.88
CA LYS A 122 13.33 26.13 -4.51
C LYS A 122 14.72 25.82 -3.94
N ASP A 123 14.79 25.60 -2.63
CA ASP A 123 16.04 25.43 -1.89
C ASP A 123 16.31 23.93 -1.59
N GLU A 124 15.67 23.00 -2.32
CA GLU A 124 15.92 21.58 -2.13
C GLU A 124 17.38 21.24 -2.47
N ILE A 125 18.00 20.42 -1.63
CA ILE A 125 19.36 19.91 -1.84
C ILE A 125 19.37 18.99 -3.08
N LEU A 126 18.32 18.19 -3.24
CA LEU A 126 18.11 17.32 -4.40
C LEU A 126 16.64 16.91 -4.56
N ASN A 127 16.24 16.66 -5.80
CA ASN A 127 14.99 15.97 -6.11
C ASN A 127 15.15 14.45 -5.88
N GLY A 128 14.53 13.93 -4.81
CA GLY A 128 14.59 12.53 -4.41
C GLY A 128 13.54 11.65 -5.08
N TYR A 129 12.53 12.23 -5.74
CA TYR A 129 11.41 11.47 -6.30
C TYR A 129 11.84 10.42 -7.34
N PRO A 130 12.75 10.69 -8.30
CA PRO A 130 13.20 9.69 -9.26
C PRO A 130 13.81 8.44 -8.59
N LEU A 131 14.59 8.63 -7.52
CA LEU A 131 15.18 7.52 -6.77
C LEU A 131 14.10 6.72 -6.03
N VAL A 132 13.13 7.40 -5.41
CA VAL A 132 11.99 6.74 -4.74
C VAL A 132 11.17 5.91 -5.72
N GLU A 133 10.94 6.42 -6.93
CA GLU A 133 10.23 5.70 -7.97
C GLU A 133 10.98 4.43 -8.40
N MET A 134 12.29 4.54 -8.66
CA MET A 134 13.14 3.41 -9.02
C MET A 134 13.18 2.34 -7.93
N LEU A 135 13.41 2.75 -6.67
CA LEU A 135 13.45 1.83 -5.54
C LEU A 135 12.09 1.15 -5.35
N THR A 136 10.98 1.89 -5.48
CA THR A 136 9.65 1.31 -5.33
C THR A 136 9.39 0.26 -6.41
N LYS A 137 9.72 0.55 -7.68
CA LYS A 137 9.61 -0.40 -8.79
C LYS A 137 10.49 -1.65 -8.58
N PHE A 138 11.66 -1.50 -7.97
CA PHE A 138 12.57 -2.61 -7.68
C PHE A 138 12.05 -3.55 -6.58
N PHE A 139 11.44 -3.01 -5.51
CA PHE A 139 10.99 -3.81 -4.38
C PHE A 139 9.58 -4.39 -4.55
N VAL A 140 8.66 -3.65 -5.17
CA VAL A 140 7.25 -4.07 -5.30
C VAL A 140 7.14 -5.37 -6.10
N GLY A 141 6.49 -6.38 -5.51
CA GLY A 141 6.27 -7.67 -6.16
C GLY A 141 7.51 -8.56 -6.30
N ASN A 142 8.67 -8.11 -5.82
CA ASN A 142 9.92 -8.87 -5.90
C ASN A 142 9.97 -9.93 -4.78
N PRO A 143 9.96 -11.24 -5.09
CA PRO A 143 9.84 -12.30 -4.09
C PRO A 143 10.98 -12.33 -3.07
N ASP A 144 12.16 -11.81 -3.41
CA ASP A 144 13.31 -11.77 -2.51
C ASP A 144 13.08 -10.83 -1.32
N PHE A 145 12.13 -9.89 -1.43
CA PHE A 145 11.84 -8.86 -0.43
C PHE A 145 10.45 -9.00 0.21
N LEU A 146 9.73 -10.10 -0.03
CA LEU A 146 8.38 -10.35 0.52
C LEU A 146 8.33 -11.36 1.67
N ASP A 147 9.46 -11.98 2.02
CA ASP A 147 9.62 -12.81 3.22
C ASP A 147 10.87 -12.41 4.04
N MET A 148 11.01 -11.10 4.28
CA MET A 148 12.10 -10.60 5.11
C MET A 148 11.86 -10.96 6.59
N PRO A 149 12.92 -11.07 7.43
CA PRO A 149 12.77 -11.39 8.85
C PRO A 149 11.89 -10.39 9.63
N ARG A 150 11.89 -9.12 9.21
CA ARG A 150 11.11 -8.02 9.79
C ARG A 150 10.87 -6.93 8.74
N LYS A 151 10.02 -5.97 9.12
CA LYS A 151 9.76 -4.73 8.37
C LYS A 151 11.04 -3.94 8.09
N PHE A 152 11.22 -3.52 6.85
CA PHE A 152 12.30 -2.62 6.44
C PHE A 152 11.71 -1.30 5.91
N LYS A 153 12.30 -0.16 6.27
CA LYS A 153 11.76 1.17 5.96
C LYS A 153 12.83 2.06 5.35
N PHE A 154 12.54 2.63 4.17
CA PHE A 154 13.37 3.65 3.52
C PHE A 154 12.73 5.05 3.62
N SER A 155 13.57 6.07 3.62
CA SER A 155 13.16 7.46 3.40
C SER A 155 14.24 8.12 2.55
N VAL A 156 13.82 8.89 1.55
CA VAL A 156 14.71 9.71 0.73
C VAL A 156 14.24 11.15 0.87
N SER A 157 15.10 12.03 1.32
CA SER A 157 14.78 13.45 1.47
C SER A 157 15.95 14.30 1.00
N GLY A 158 15.63 15.34 0.25
CA GLY A 158 16.50 16.46 -0.05
C GLY A 158 15.94 17.79 0.46
N CYS A 159 14.86 17.80 1.26
CA CYS A 159 14.33 19.05 1.80
C CYS A 159 15.38 19.74 2.69
N GLY A 160 15.42 21.08 2.68
CA GLY A 160 16.39 21.92 3.38
C GLY A 160 15.74 22.88 4.37
#